data_AF-A0A5D2H5G8-F1
#
_entry.id   AF-A0A5D2H5G8-F1
#
_cell.length_a   1.000
_cell.length_b   1.000
_cell.length_c   1.000
_cell.angle_alpha   90.00
_cell.angle_beta   90.00
_cell.angle_gamma   90.00
#
_symmetry.space_group_name_H-M   'P 1'
#
loop_
_entity.id
_entity.type
_entity.pdbx_description
1 polymer ?
#
loop_
_entity_poly.entity_id
_entity_poly.type
_entity_poly.pdbx_seq_one_letter_code
_entity_poly.pdbx_strand_id
1 'polypeptide(L)'
;MDGSCKHCLKWMWVACFYFEFMLVSAEFQRFQHPVKADGSLSFLVIGDWGRKGAYNQSQVALQVGENLGIDFVISTGDNFYEKGLATPYDPHFKHSFTNIYSANSLQKQWYSVLGNHDYRGDVQA
;
A
#
# COMPACT_ATOMS: atom_id res chain seq x y z
N MET A 1 -22.12 -18.55 -58.48
CA MET A 1 -22.40 -18.05 -57.12
C MET A 1 -21.33 -18.61 -56.19
N ASP A 2 -20.26 -17.83 -56.06
CA ASP A 2 -19.40 -17.65 -54.88
C ASP A 2 -19.26 -18.83 -53.89
N GLY A 3 -18.15 -19.57 -54.00
CA GLY A 3 -17.62 -20.46 -52.96
C GLY A 3 -16.44 -19.85 -52.18
N SER A 4 -16.16 -18.56 -52.36
CA SER A 4 -15.04 -17.85 -51.73
C SER A 4 -15.39 -17.37 -50.30
N CYS A 5 -16.66 -17.10 -50.05
CA CYS A 5 -17.15 -16.52 -48.80
C CYS A 5 -17.12 -17.49 -47.59
N LYS A 6 -17.15 -18.81 -47.81
CA LYS A 6 -17.19 -19.79 -46.69
C LYS A 6 -15.84 -20.13 -46.09
N HIS A 7 -14.74 -19.92 -46.82
CA HIS A 7 -13.40 -20.21 -46.32
C HIS A 7 -12.90 -19.06 -45.44
N CYS A 8 -13.11 -17.80 -45.84
CA CYS A 8 -12.70 -16.62 -45.08
C CYS A 8 -13.33 -16.56 -43.67
N LEU A 9 -14.60 -16.96 -43.56
CA LEU A 9 -15.32 -16.98 -42.29
C LEU A 9 -14.76 -18.04 -41.32
N LYS A 10 -14.28 -19.19 -41.79
CA LYS A 10 -13.75 -20.24 -40.91
C LYS A 10 -12.41 -19.85 -40.26
N TRP A 11 -11.59 -19.07 -40.95
CA TRP A 11 -10.31 -18.55 -40.43
C TRP A 11 -10.49 -17.37 -39.48
N MET A 12 -11.55 -16.56 -39.66
CA MET A 12 -11.89 -15.48 -38.72
C MET A 12 -12.26 -16.00 -37.33
N TRP A 13 -12.95 -17.14 -37.23
CA TRP A 13 -13.32 -17.71 -35.92
C TRP A 13 -12.13 -18.37 -35.21
N VAL A 14 -11.22 -18.99 -35.95
CA VAL A 14 -10.00 -19.56 -35.35
C VAL A 14 -9.08 -18.45 -34.84
N ALA A 15 -8.92 -17.35 -35.58
CA ALA A 15 -8.09 -16.21 -35.15
C ALA A 15 -8.63 -15.52 -33.88
N CYS A 16 -9.96 -15.42 -33.71
CA CYS A 16 -10.56 -14.83 -32.50
C CYS A 16 -10.36 -15.69 -31.24
N PHE A 17 -10.35 -17.02 -31.36
CA PHE A 17 -10.15 -17.91 -30.21
C PHE A 17 -8.72 -17.93 -29.67
N TYR A 18 -7.71 -17.53 -30.46
CA TYR A 18 -6.31 -17.48 -30.01
C TYR A 18 -5.91 -16.15 -29.35
N PHE A 19 -6.71 -15.09 -29.47
CA PHE A 19 -6.34 -13.76 -28.98
C PHE A 19 -6.87 -13.44 -27.56
N GLU A 20 -7.77 -14.26 -27.01
CA GLU A 20 -8.41 -14.00 -25.71
C GLU A 20 -7.81 -14.75 -24.52
N PHE A 21 -6.72 -15.50 -24.72
CA PHE A 21 -5.97 -16.06 -23.60
C PHE A 21 -5.03 -15.01 -23.00
N MET A 22 -5.61 -13.96 -22.42
CA MET A 22 -4.90 -13.10 -21.48
C MET A 22 -4.47 -13.99 -20.30
N LEU A 23 -3.18 -14.30 -20.25
CA LEU A 23 -2.54 -14.88 -19.06
C LEU A 23 -2.68 -13.86 -17.92
N VAL A 24 -3.73 -13.97 -17.12
CA VAL A 24 -3.84 -13.26 -15.85
C VAL A 24 -2.87 -13.93 -14.88
N SER A 25 -1.68 -13.33 -14.74
CA SER A 25 -0.77 -13.68 -13.65
C SER A 25 -1.18 -12.88 -12.41
N ALA A 26 -1.75 -13.55 -11.42
CA ALA A 26 -2.06 -13.00 -10.10
C ALA A 26 -0.90 -13.25 -9.13
N GLU A 27 0.34 -12.93 -9.55
CA GLU A 27 1.47 -13.00 -8.64
C GLU A 27 1.44 -11.84 -7.65
N PHE A 28 1.46 -12.15 -6.36
CA PHE A 28 1.64 -11.13 -5.34
C PHE A 28 2.97 -10.41 -5.56
N GLN A 29 2.92 -9.08 -5.42
CA GLN A 29 4.13 -8.27 -5.46
C GLN A 29 5.05 -8.71 -4.32
N ARG A 30 6.24 -9.22 -4.68
CA ARG A 30 7.30 -9.58 -3.73
C ARG A 30 8.22 -8.38 -3.56
N PHE A 31 8.37 -7.92 -2.33
CA PHE A 31 9.32 -6.86 -1.99
C PHE A 31 10.57 -7.49 -1.40
N GLN A 32 11.73 -7.20 -1.97
CA GLN A 32 13.00 -7.67 -1.45
C GLN A 32 13.56 -6.64 -0.47
N HIS A 33 13.81 -7.07 0.77
CA HIS A 33 14.52 -6.29 1.77
C HIS A 33 15.88 -6.92 2.05
N PRO A 34 16.99 -6.14 2.01
CA PRO A 34 18.27 -6.65 2.43
C PRO A 34 18.23 -6.94 3.94
N VAL A 35 18.77 -8.09 4.33
CA VAL A 35 18.95 -8.42 5.74
C VAL A 35 20.19 -7.72 6.30
N LYS A 36 20.23 -7.55 7.62
CA LYS A 36 21.39 -7.01 8.33
C LYS A 36 22.58 -7.99 8.23
N ALA A 37 23.76 -7.54 8.64
CA ALA A 37 24.99 -8.34 8.56
C ALA A 37 24.92 -9.67 9.33
N ASP A 38 24.09 -9.73 10.38
CA ASP A 38 23.82 -10.92 11.17
C ASP A 38 22.66 -11.79 10.62
N GLY A 39 22.11 -11.42 9.46
CA GLY A 39 20.97 -12.09 8.85
C GLY A 39 19.61 -11.71 9.44
N SER A 40 19.55 -10.79 10.40
CA SER A 40 18.29 -10.38 11.02
C SER A 40 17.53 -9.34 10.20
N LEU A 41 16.23 -9.23 10.51
CA LEU A 41 15.30 -8.24 9.98
C LEU A 41 14.51 -7.66 11.16
N SER A 42 14.34 -6.36 11.23
CA SER A 42 13.62 -5.69 12.31
C SER A 42 12.59 -4.74 11.74
N PHE A 43 11.32 -4.91 12.10
CA PHE A 43 10.24 -4.08 11.60
C PHE A 43 9.29 -3.68 12.73
N LEU A 44 8.63 -2.54 12.55
CA LEU A 44 7.58 -2.08 13.45
C LEU A 44 6.22 -2.53 12.92
N VAL A 45 5.37 -3.07 13.79
CA VAL A 45 3.94 -3.26 13.53
C VAL A 45 3.18 -2.24 14.36
N ILE A 46 2.38 -1.40 13.70
CA ILE A 46 1.61 -0.33 14.34
C ILE A 46 0.19 -0.30 13.77
N GLY A 47 -0.80 0.01 14.59
CA GLY A 47 -2.19 0.22 14.20
C GLY A 47 -2.75 1.41 14.93
N ASP A 48 -3.92 1.87 14.49
CA ASP A 48 -4.76 2.78 15.25
C ASP A 48 -3.99 4.04 15.69
N TRP A 49 -3.33 4.76 14.77
CA TRP A 49 -2.30 5.73 15.17
C TRP A 49 -2.59 7.20 14.82
N GLY A 50 -3.19 7.54 13.67
CA GLY A 50 -3.18 8.93 13.21
C GLY A 50 -4.18 9.84 13.91
N ARG A 51 -3.67 10.62 14.87
CA ARG A 51 -4.44 11.55 15.70
C ARG A 51 -3.71 12.88 15.92
N LYS A 52 -3.00 13.37 14.91
CA LYS A 52 -2.31 14.68 14.91
C LYS A 52 -1.34 14.85 16.09
N GLY A 53 -0.71 13.76 16.53
CA GLY A 53 0.21 13.73 17.68
C GLY A 53 -0.46 13.50 19.04
N ALA A 54 -1.79 13.47 19.11
CA ALA A 54 -2.52 13.18 20.35
C ALA A 54 -2.40 11.70 20.76
N TYR A 55 -2.87 11.37 21.97
CA TYR A 55 -2.88 10.00 22.52
C TYR A 55 -1.51 9.33 22.47
N ASN A 56 -0.47 10.08 22.86
CA ASN A 56 0.93 9.66 22.87
C ASN A 56 1.53 9.29 21.50
N GLN A 57 0.82 9.55 20.40
CA GLN A 57 1.32 9.26 19.05
C GLN A 57 2.72 9.87 18.83
N SER A 58 2.92 11.14 19.17
CA SER A 58 4.24 11.79 19.04
C SER A 58 5.31 11.18 19.95
N GLN A 59 4.93 10.72 21.14
CA GLN A 59 5.87 10.11 22.08
C GLN A 59 6.31 8.73 21.58
N VAL A 60 5.39 7.93 21.04
CA VAL A 60 5.72 6.65 20.39
C VAL A 60 6.63 6.90 19.20
N ALA A 61 6.31 7.86 18.33
CA ALA A 61 7.16 8.19 17.19
C ALA A 61 8.57 8.60 17.61
N LEU A 62 8.71 9.39 18.68
CA LEU A 62 10.01 9.77 19.25
C LEU A 62 10.78 8.54 19.75
N GLN A 63 10.14 7.69 20.57
CA GLN A 63 10.80 6.53 21.15
C GLN A 63 11.24 5.51 20.10
N VAL A 64 10.41 5.27 19.07
CA VAL A 64 10.79 4.42 17.94
C VAL A 64 11.94 5.06 17.17
N GLY A 65 11.85 6.36 16.89
CA GLY A 65 12.87 7.07 16.11
C GLY A 65 14.23 7.11 16.78
N GLU A 66 14.29 7.26 18.10
CA GLU A 66 15.56 7.37 18.84
C GLU A 66 16.17 6.01 19.18
N ASN A 67 15.35 5.00 19.47
CA ASN A 67 15.83 3.78 20.10
C ASN A 67 15.77 2.55 19.18
N LEU A 68 15.00 2.58 18.09
CA LEU A 68 14.80 1.42 17.24
C LEU A 68 15.46 1.58 15.87
N GLY A 69 16.29 0.59 15.51
CA GLY A 69 16.86 0.46 14.16
C GLY A 69 16.01 -0.45 13.28
N ILE A 70 14.87 0.07 12.79
CA ILE A 70 13.93 -0.68 11.95
C ILE A 70 14.26 -0.56 10.45
N ASP A 71 13.88 -1.60 9.71
CA ASP A 71 14.06 -1.74 8.27
C ASP A 71 12.81 -1.27 7.50
N PHE A 72 11.61 -1.55 8.03
CA PHE A 72 10.33 -1.10 7.48
C PHE A 72 9.22 -1.08 8.56
N VAL A 73 8.05 -0.55 8.19
CA VAL A 73 6.85 -0.50 9.03
C VAL A 73 5.69 -1.23 8.36
N ILE A 74 4.91 -1.97 9.15
CA ILE A 74 3.61 -2.52 8.77
C ILE A 74 2.54 -1.74 9.55
N SER A 75 1.64 -1.07 8.83
CA SER A 75 0.45 -0.45 9.42
C SER A 75 -0.76 -1.37 9.26
N THR A 76 -1.39 -1.75 10.37
CA THR A 76 -2.54 -2.66 10.39
C THR A 76 -3.88 -1.96 10.13
N GLY A 77 -3.87 -0.66 9.82
CA GLY A 77 -5.08 0.12 9.53
C GLY A 77 -5.42 1.13 10.61
N ASP A 78 -6.53 1.83 10.39
CA ASP A 78 -6.97 2.97 11.20
C ASP A 78 -5.89 4.06 11.25
N ASN A 79 -5.44 4.41 10.05
CA ASN A 79 -4.34 5.31 9.81
C ASN A 79 -4.72 6.76 10.13
N PHE A 80 -5.98 7.16 9.91
CA PHE A 80 -6.44 8.54 10.10
C PHE A 80 -7.79 8.60 10.82
N TYR A 81 -7.78 8.98 12.11
CA TYR A 81 -9.00 9.15 12.89
C TYR A 81 -9.65 10.53 12.73
N GLU A 82 -10.98 10.66 12.83
CA GLU A 82 -11.97 9.57 12.98
C GLU A 82 -12.60 9.13 11.66
N LYS A 83 -12.35 9.86 10.57
CA LYS A 83 -13.03 9.70 9.28
C LYS A 83 -12.08 9.71 8.08
N GLY A 84 -10.94 9.04 8.19
CA GLY A 84 -9.99 8.90 7.10
C GLY A 84 -9.43 10.24 6.61
N LEU A 85 -9.05 10.27 5.34
CA LEU A 85 -8.69 11.47 4.60
C LEU A 85 -9.84 11.86 3.67
N ALA A 86 -10.01 13.14 3.39
CA ALA A 86 -11.06 13.62 2.48
C ALA A 86 -10.62 13.69 1.01
N THR A 87 -9.32 13.88 0.77
CA THR A 87 -8.72 14.04 -0.58
C THR A 87 -7.24 13.64 -0.54
N PRO A 88 -6.59 13.42 -1.71
CA PRO A 88 -5.14 13.18 -1.76
C PRO A 88 -4.25 14.32 -1.24
N TYR A 89 -4.83 15.50 -1.02
CA TYR A 89 -4.12 16.68 -0.51
C TYR A 89 -4.58 17.08 0.89
N ASP A 90 -5.30 16.19 1.58
CA ASP A 90 -5.83 16.48 2.91
C ASP A 90 -4.66 16.79 3.88
N PRO A 91 -4.63 18.00 4.50
CA PRO A 91 -3.56 18.38 5.43
C PRO A 91 -3.48 17.45 6.65
N HIS A 92 -4.52 16.65 6.92
CA HIS A 92 -4.50 15.62 7.94
C HIS A 92 -3.37 14.60 7.74
N PHE A 93 -3.02 14.27 6.49
CA PHE A 93 -1.86 13.42 6.20
C PHE A 93 -0.59 14.02 6.80
N LYS A 94 -0.34 15.31 6.54
CA LYS A 94 0.83 16.01 7.10
C LYS A 94 0.80 16.06 8.63
N HIS A 95 -0.35 16.40 9.20
CA HIS A 95 -0.48 16.58 10.65
C HIS A 95 -0.39 15.27 11.44
N SER A 96 -0.89 14.16 10.88
CA SER A 96 -0.95 12.87 11.57
C SER A 96 0.16 11.90 11.15
N PHE A 97 0.81 12.11 10.01
CA PHE A 97 1.86 11.22 9.53
C PHE A 97 3.19 11.96 9.36
N THR A 98 3.33 12.81 8.34
CA THR A 98 4.64 13.39 7.93
C THR A 98 5.32 14.18 9.05
N ASN A 99 4.56 14.99 9.80
CA ASN A 99 5.12 15.79 10.88
C ASN A 99 5.38 14.97 12.16
N ILE A 100 4.72 13.83 12.32
CA ILE A 100 4.79 13.00 13.52
C ILE A 100 5.95 12.01 13.43
N TYR A 101 6.05 11.28 12.32
CA TYR A 101 7.09 10.27 12.08
C TYR A 101 8.25 10.86 11.28
N SER A 102 8.80 11.98 11.75
CA SER A 102 9.79 12.80 11.02
C SER A 102 11.25 12.40 11.27
N ALA A 103 11.53 11.51 12.23
CA ALA A 103 12.89 11.05 12.50
C ALA A 103 13.52 10.36 11.28
N ASN A 104 14.81 10.57 11.03
CA ASN A 104 15.54 9.96 9.90
C ASN A 104 15.46 8.43 9.91
N SER A 105 15.51 7.82 11.09
CA SER A 105 15.37 6.37 11.30
C SER A 105 13.99 5.83 10.90
N LEU A 106 12.96 6.68 10.86
CA LEU A 106 11.59 6.35 10.45
C LEU A 106 11.30 6.63 8.98
N GLN A 107 12.24 7.21 8.22
CA GLN A 107 12.12 7.40 6.77
C GLN A 107 12.37 6.07 6.06
N LYS A 108 11.45 5.14 6.26
CA LYS A 108 11.46 3.75 5.80
C LYS A 108 10.22 3.46 4.96
N GLN A 109 10.17 2.31 4.31
CA GLN A 109 8.96 1.88 3.62
C GLN A 109 7.86 1.55 4.64
N TRP A 110 6.67 2.11 4.42
CA TRP A 110 5.45 1.75 5.14
C TRP A 110 4.58 0.87 4.25
N TYR A 111 4.19 -0.29 4.77
CA TYR A 111 3.20 -1.17 4.16
C TYR A 111 1.90 -1.02 4.94
N SER A 112 0.93 -0.33 4.36
CA SER A 112 -0.31 0.02 5.05
C SER A 112 -1.51 -0.67 4.43
N VAL A 113 -2.42 -1.12 5.29
CA VAL A 113 -3.79 -1.47 4.91
C VAL A 113 -4.76 -0.43 5.47
N LEU A 114 -6.00 -0.43 4.98
CA LEU A 114 -7.06 0.46 5.48
C LEU A 114 -7.85 -0.22 6.61
N GLY A 115 -8.11 0.53 7.67
CA GLY A 115 -9.02 0.14 8.74
C GLY A 115 -10.40 0.81 8.60
N ASN A 116 -11.34 0.46 9.47
CA ASN A 116 -12.71 0.96 9.40
C ASN A 116 -12.84 2.48 9.56
N HIS A 117 -11.91 3.15 10.25
CA HIS A 117 -11.90 4.61 10.32
C HIS A 117 -11.44 5.25 9.01
N ASP A 118 -10.53 4.59 8.28
CA ASP A 118 -10.08 5.07 6.97
C ASP A 118 -11.21 4.97 5.93
N TYR A 119 -11.97 3.87 5.95
CA TYR A 119 -13.15 3.65 5.09
C TYR A 119 -14.30 4.66 5.29
N ARG A 120 -14.26 5.48 6.35
CA ARG A 120 -15.23 6.57 6.57
C ARG A 120 -14.86 7.86 5.82
N GLY A 121 -13.65 7.93 5.27
CA GLY A 121 -13.19 8.99 4.38
C GLY A 121 -13.24 8.56 2.91
N ASP A 122 -12.45 9.23 2.08
CA ASP A 122 -12.18 8.82 0.71
C ASP A 122 -11.04 7.79 0.69
N VAL A 123 -11.35 6.56 0.28
CA VAL A 123 -10.37 5.46 0.18
C VAL A 123 -9.43 5.59 -1.02
N GLN A 124 -9.64 6.57 -1.88
CA GLN A 124 -8.75 6.93 -3.00
C GLN A 124 -7.93 8.19 -2.70
N ALA A 125 -8.09 8.78 -1.51
CA ALA A 125 -7.21 9.83 -1.01
C ALA A 125 -5.77 9.31 -0.82
#